data_AF-A0A1I7CWL3-F1
#
_entry.id   AF-A0A1I7CWL3-F1
#
_cell.length_a   1.000
_cell.length_b   1.000
_cell.length_c   1.000
_cell.angle_alpha   90.00
_cell.angle_beta   90.00
_cell.angle_gamma   90.00
#
_symmetry.space_group_name_H-M   'P 1'
#
loop_
_entity.id
_entity.type
_entity.pdbx_description
1 polymer ?
#
loop_
_entity_poly.entity_id
_entity_poly.type
_entity_poly.pdbx_seq_one_letter_code
_entity_poly.pdbx_strand_id
1 'polypeptide(L)'
;MTAIILVWNPDEWNEWTYPAVLEEVAEKGWYLASWEISDQAAGGQDAGHQTPGGQSAGNPAAASGAEAWLVLQGRHGRGLIGHGVIVSERPAPRWQTPTAQAPSPQTPTAQAPSPQTPGAQAPATQDAGSHVPPGAPLYVRVAFDALLRTGDQIPPGVLTEAVPGIGWEALHGSGLAIDPADEALLRGLWSEFGPQPADPTQPVPGTVPAAEVSRVEVNRYEHSPDARRICIAHHGTSCAACGFSFEIAYGDLGRDFIPVHHLVPVSQLDSNYVLDPVTDLVPLCANCHAMAHHAVGTPRSVAELRRIMAAAGFLAGQEVTPEQLQAQRDARRILNQQ
;
A
#
# COMPACT_ATOMS: atom_id res chain seq x y z
N MET A 1 4.59 -15.33 9.08
CA MET A 1 4.23 -13.90 9.04
C MET A 1 2.79 -13.79 9.47
N THR A 2 2.37 -12.64 9.97
CA THR A 2 1.01 -12.46 10.49
C THR A 2 0.20 -11.64 9.51
N ALA A 3 -0.97 -12.13 9.14
CA ALA A 3 -1.94 -11.41 8.34
C ALA A 3 -3.32 -11.49 8.99
N ILE A 4 -4.15 -10.48 8.72
CA ILE A 4 -5.52 -10.43 9.18
C ILE A 4 -6.50 -10.14 8.03
N ILE A 5 -7.73 -10.59 8.19
CA ILE A 5 -8.87 -10.16 7.35
C ILE A 5 -9.62 -9.02 8.05
N LEU A 6 -9.87 -7.96 7.30
CA LEU A 6 -10.74 -6.86 7.65
C LEU A 6 -12.02 -6.95 6.83
N VAL A 7 -13.16 -6.79 7.48
CA VAL A 7 -14.46 -6.77 6.83
C VAL A 7 -14.94 -5.33 6.74
N TRP A 8 -15.32 -4.91 5.55
CA TRP A 8 -15.93 -3.62 5.29
C TRP A 8 -17.34 -3.78 4.73
N ASN A 9 -18.30 -3.17 5.41
CA ASN A 9 -19.69 -3.11 4.97
C ASN A 9 -20.12 -1.65 4.78
N PRO A 10 -20.20 -1.13 3.54
CA PRO A 10 -20.63 0.25 3.27
C PRO A 10 -22.07 0.54 3.69
N ASP A 11 -22.91 -0.49 3.92
CA ASP A 11 -24.28 -0.30 4.39
C ASP A 11 -24.36 -0.03 5.89
N GLU A 12 -23.36 -0.47 6.65
CA GLU A 12 -23.28 -0.31 8.12
C GLU A 12 -22.29 0.79 8.52
N TRP A 13 -21.18 0.93 7.78
CA TRP A 13 -20.14 1.91 8.02
C TRP A 13 -19.69 2.58 6.71
N ASN A 14 -20.03 3.86 6.56
CA ASN A 14 -19.79 4.63 5.32
C ASN A 14 -18.97 5.91 5.54
N GLU A 15 -17.88 5.83 6.30
CA GLU A 15 -16.92 6.94 6.32
C GLU A 15 -16.08 7.03 5.03
N TRP A 16 -16.06 5.95 4.23
CA TRP A 16 -15.36 5.89 2.96
C TRP A 16 -16.26 6.31 1.80
N THR A 17 -15.97 7.44 1.17
CA THR A 17 -16.34 7.66 -0.24
C THR A 17 -15.43 6.81 -1.12
N TYR A 18 -15.78 5.54 -1.33
CA TYR A 18 -14.91 4.55 -1.95
C TYR A 18 -14.28 4.98 -3.29
N PRO A 19 -14.99 5.64 -4.22
CA PRO A 19 -14.36 6.17 -5.43
C PRO A 19 -13.23 7.17 -5.15
N ALA A 20 -13.39 8.06 -4.16
CA ALA A 20 -12.34 9.00 -3.77
C ALA A 20 -11.16 8.28 -3.09
N VAL A 21 -11.43 7.21 -2.35
CA VAL A 21 -10.37 6.35 -1.78
C VAL A 21 -9.56 5.68 -2.90
N LEU A 22 -10.22 5.17 -3.95
CA LEU A 22 -9.55 4.60 -5.12
C LEU A 22 -8.67 5.63 -5.83
N GLU A 23 -9.17 6.85 -6.01
CA GLU A 23 -8.40 7.97 -6.59
C GLU A 23 -7.18 8.31 -5.73
N GLU A 24 -7.35 8.35 -4.40
CA GLU A 24 -6.25 8.64 -3.48
C GLU A 24 -5.19 7.53 -3.47
N VAL A 25 -5.57 6.25 -3.51
CA VAL A 25 -4.61 5.15 -3.66
C VAL A 25 -3.89 5.23 -5.01
N ALA A 26 -4.60 5.54 -6.10
CA ALA A 26 -3.99 5.70 -7.41
C ALA A 26 -3.02 6.89 -7.48
N GLU A 27 -3.29 7.97 -6.75
CA GLU A 27 -2.45 9.18 -6.75
C GLU A 27 -1.27 9.09 -5.78
N LYS A 28 -1.51 8.63 -4.55
CA LYS A 28 -0.52 8.62 -3.46
C LYS A 28 0.18 7.28 -3.28
N GLY A 29 -0.35 6.23 -3.91
CA GLY A 29 0.08 4.84 -3.73
C GLY A 29 -0.46 4.18 -2.47
N TRP A 30 -1.23 4.90 -1.63
CA TRP A 30 -1.85 4.33 -0.43
C TRP A 30 -2.95 5.23 0.17
N TYR A 31 -3.84 4.63 0.94
CA TYR A 31 -4.86 5.30 1.75
C TYR A 31 -4.80 4.82 3.21
N LEU A 32 -4.88 5.76 4.15
CA LEU A 32 -4.72 5.48 5.58
C LEU A 32 -6.07 5.44 6.28
N ALA A 33 -6.41 4.30 6.87
CA ALA A 33 -7.64 4.16 7.64
C ALA A 33 -7.40 3.52 9.01
N SER A 34 -8.26 3.85 9.96
CA SER A 34 -8.33 3.18 11.26
C SER A 34 -9.38 2.08 11.20
N TRP A 35 -9.10 0.93 11.78
CA TRP A 35 -10.00 -0.21 11.81
C TRP A 35 -10.14 -0.74 13.24
N GLU A 36 -11.37 -1.02 13.65
CA GLU A 36 -11.62 -1.72 14.90
C GLU A 36 -11.41 -3.22 14.70
N ILE A 37 -10.66 -3.84 15.61
CA ILE A 37 -10.39 -5.27 15.64
C ILE A 37 -11.16 -5.88 16.79
N SER A 38 -12.03 -6.83 16.46
CA SER A 38 -12.71 -7.66 17.45
C SER A 38 -11.87 -8.90 17.74
N ASP A 39 -11.73 -9.28 19.01
CA ASP A 39 -11.10 -10.54 19.38
C ASP A 39 -12.06 -11.70 19.08
N GLN A 40 -12.07 -12.17 17.83
CA GLN A 40 -12.76 -13.40 17.48
C GLN A 40 -11.81 -14.56 17.74
N ALA A 41 -11.89 -15.12 18.95
CA ALA A 41 -11.33 -16.44 19.21
C ALA A 41 -11.86 -17.38 18.12
N ALA A 42 -10.95 -17.97 17.35
CA ALA A 42 -11.25 -18.95 16.31
C ALA A 42 -12.29 -19.94 16.84
N GLY A 43 -13.43 -20.04 16.15
CA GLY A 43 -14.54 -20.91 16.53
C GLY A 43 -14.14 -22.38 16.47
N GLY A 44 -13.53 -22.88 17.56
CA GLY A 44 -13.39 -24.28 17.88
C GLY A 44 -14.42 -24.64 18.94
N GLN A 45 -15.35 -25.53 18.60
CA GLN A 45 -16.23 -26.17 19.57
C GLN A 45 -15.37 -26.98 20.55
N ASP A 46 -15.23 -26.51 21.78
CA ASP A 46 -15.16 -27.37 22.95
C ASP A 46 -15.51 -26.57 24.22
N ALA A 47 -16.69 -26.86 24.75
CA ALA A 47 -17.14 -26.34 26.02
C ALA A 47 -16.45 -27.11 27.16
N GLY A 48 -15.50 -26.49 27.85
CA GLY A 48 -14.95 -27.06 29.08
C GLY A 48 -13.80 -26.27 29.72
N HIS A 49 -14.08 -25.69 30.88
CA HIS A 49 -13.12 -25.08 31.83
C HIS A 49 -12.47 -23.74 31.45
N GLN A 50 -13.13 -22.65 31.85
CA GLN A 50 -12.49 -21.34 31.99
C GLN A 50 -11.71 -21.27 33.31
N THR A 51 -10.39 -21.09 33.23
CA THR A 51 -9.53 -20.62 34.34
C THR A 51 -9.56 -19.08 34.38
N PRO A 52 -9.85 -18.45 35.54
CA PRO A 52 -9.82 -16.99 35.64
C PRO A 52 -8.38 -16.54 35.92
N GLY A 53 -7.76 -15.82 34.97
CA GLY A 53 -6.45 -15.21 35.20
C GLY A 53 -5.55 -14.87 34.00
N GLY A 54 -6.02 -15.04 32.76
CA GLY A 54 -5.26 -14.63 31.57
C GLY A 54 -5.55 -13.18 31.20
N GLN A 55 -4.53 -12.31 31.24
CA GLN A 55 -4.60 -10.99 30.62
C GLN A 55 -4.85 -11.17 29.12
N SER A 56 -5.82 -10.43 28.57
CA SER A 56 -6.08 -10.33 27.12
C SER A 56 -4.84 -9.77 26.43
N ALA A 57 -3.90 -10.62 26.05
CA ALA A 57 -2.90 -10.29 25.05
C ALA A 57 -3.68 -10.07 23.75
N GLY A 58 -3.71 -8.84 23.23
CA GLY A 58 -4.40 -8.52 21.98
C GLY A 58 -3.95 -9.45 20.85
N ASN A 59 -4.80 -9.63 19.84
CA ASN A 59 -4.53 -10.53 18.72
C ASN A 59 -3.10 -10.30 18.17
N PRO A 60 -2.14 -11.23 18.38
CA PRO A 60 -0.74 -11.04 18.01
C PRO A 60 -0.56 -10.96 16.48
N ALA A 61 -1.59 -11.31 15.70
CA ALA A 61 -1.57 -11.19 14.26
C ALA A 61 -1.76 -9.75 13.76
N ALA A 62 -2.24 -8.83 14.60
CA ALA A 62 -2.58 -7.45 14.24
C ALA A 62 -1.49 -6.43 14.63
N ALA A 63 -0.22 -6.79 14.45
CA ALA A 63 0.93 -5.95 14.76
C ALA A 63 1.38 -5.11 13.55
N SER A 64 2.09 -4.00 13.79
CA SER A 64 2.74 -3.22 12.72
C SER A 64 3.62 -4.10 11.82
N GLY A 65 3.49 -3.92 10.51
CA GLY A 65 4.14 -4.75 9.48
C GLY A 65 3.34 -5.99 9.05
N ALA A 66 2.26 -6.34 9.75
CA ALA A 66 1.34 -7.39 9.34
C ALA A 66 0.52 -7.00 8.10
N GLU A 67 0.18 -7.98 7.26
CA GLU A 67 -0.68 -7.78 6.10
C GLU A 67 -2.15 -7.70 6.51
N ALA A 68 -2.91 -6.87 5.81
CA ALA A 68 -4.33 -6.67 6.03
C ALA A 68 -5.10 -6.84 4.72
N TRP A 69 -5.97 -7.84 4.68
CA TRP A 69 -6.79 -8.18 3.52
C TRP A 69 -8.21 -7.66 3.70
N LEU A 70 -8.71 -6.86 2.76
CA LEU A 70 -10.01 -6.20 2.86
C LEU A 70 -11.08 -6.99 2.12
N VAL A 71 -12.15 -7.37 2.81
CA VAL A 71 -13.32 -8.04 2.26
C VAL A 71 -14.52 -7.10 2.28
N LEU A 72 -15.09 -6.82 1.10
CA LEU A 72 -16.36 -6.13 0.95
C LEU A 72 -17.51 -7.08 1.33
N GLN A 73 -18.51 -6.56 2.05
CA GLN A 73 -19.79 -7.21 2.32
C GLN A 73 -20.94 -6.19 2.23
N GLY A 74 -22.12 -6.63 1.83
CA GLY A 74 -23.32 -5.79 1.81
C GLY A 74 -24.10 -5.90 0.50
N ARG A 75 -25.01 -4.95 0.26
CA ARG A 75 -25.88 -4.93 -0.93
C ARG A 75 -25.11 -4.77 -2.24
N HIS A 76 -23.89 -4.24 -2.16
CA HIS A 76 -23.00 -4.01 -3.30
C HIS A 76 -22.17 -5.25 -3.67
N GLY A 77 -22.36 -6.36 -2.96
CA GLY A 77 -21.71 -7.63 -3.22
C GLY A 77 -20.85 -8.09 -2.05
N ARG A 78 -20.21 -9.23 -2.24
CA ARG A 78 -19.28 -9.84 -1.30
C ARG A 78 -18.01 -10.23 -2.05
N GLY A 79 -16.85 -10.06 -1.43
CA GLY A 79 -15.59 -10.53 -2.00
C GLY A 79 -14.36 -9.79 -1.49
N LEU A 80 -13.18 -10.33 -1.80
CA LEU A 80 -11.91 -9.69 -1.49
C LEU A 80 -11.72 -8.49 -2.43
N ILE A 81 -11.47 -7.32 -1.87
CA ILE A 81 -11.44 -6.06 -2.61
C ILE A 81 -10.16 -5.25 -2.39
N GLY A 82 -9.29 -5.67 -1.46
CA GLY A 82 -8.11 -4.87 -1.16
C GLY A 82 -7.02 -5.58 -0.36
N HIS A 83 -5.84 -4.98 -0.42
CA HIS A 83 -4.66 -5.30 0.36
C HIS A 83 -4.12 -4.02 1.01
N GLY A 84 -3.50 -4.18 2.18
CA GLY A 84 -2.77 -3.13 2.87
C GLY A 84 -1.85 -3.68 3.94
N VAL A 85 -1.12 -2.77 4.58
CA VAL A 85 -0.17 -3.12 5.67
C VAL A 85 -0.54 -2.34 6.93
N ILE A 86 -0.54 -3.03 8.07
CA ILE A 86 -0.72 -2.39 9.37
C ILE A 86 0.50 -1.52 9.67
N VAL A 87 0.28 -0.23 9.89
CA VAL A 87 1.36 0.73 10.21
C VAL A 87 1.47 1.00 11.70
N SER A 88 0.38 0.83 12.46
CA SER A 88 0.40 0.98 13.92
C SER A 88 -0.84 0.41 14.59
N GLU A 89 -0.67 -0.08 15.81
CA GLU A 89 -1.73 -0.52 16.72
C GLU A 89 -1.92 0.47 17.88
N ARG A 90 -3.18 0.73 18.27
CA ARG A 90 -3.55 1.58 19.41
C ARG A 90 -4.73 0.99 20.17
N PRO A 91 -4.64 0.85 21.50
CA PRO A 91 -5.83 0.65 22.32
C PRO A 91 -6.79 1.84 22.18
N ALA A 92 -8.10 1.61 22.29
CA ALA A 92 -9.10 2.68 22.23
C ALA A 92 -8.77 3.86 23.16
N PRO A 93 -8.98 5.12 22.72
CA PRO A 93 -8.77 6.29 23.58
C PRO A 93 -9.69 6.25 24.80
N ARG A 94 -9.14 6.55 25.98
CA ARG A 94 -9.92 6.69 27.22
C ARG A 94 -10.76 7.96 27.15
N TRP A 95 -12.07 7.82 26.99
CA TRP A 95 -12.99 8.90 27.32
C TRP A 95 -13.05 9.00 28.84
N GLN A 96 -12.46 10.05 29.42
CA GLN A 96 -12.79 10.43 30.80
C GLN A 96 -14.22 10.93 30.80
N THR A 97 -15.16 10.13 31.32
CA THR A 97 -16.50 10.61 31.65
C THR A 97 -16.33 11.82 32.57
N PRO A 98 -16.87 13.01 32.27
CA PRO A 98 -16.86 14.10 33.22
C PRO A 98 -17.56 13.59 34.48
N THR A 99 -16.81 13.45 35.57
CA THR A 99 -17.41 13.19 36.87
C THR A 99 -18.39 14.32 37.14
N ALA A 100 -19.67 13.96 37.25
CA ALA A 100 -20.75 14.86 37.61
C ALA A 100 -20.59 15.30 39.07
N GLN A 101 -19.59 16.13 39.35
CA GLN A 101 -19.37 16.86 40.58
C GLN A 101 -18.60 18.14 40.25
N ALA A 102 -19.20 18.97 39.39
CA ALA A 102 -18.89 20.39 39.42
C ALA A 102 -19.53 20.96 40.70
N PRO A 103 -18.79 21.61 41.61
CA PRO A 103 -19.39 22.31 42.72
C PRO A 103 -20.22 23.48 42.17
N SER A 104 -21.48 23.60 42.64
CA SER A 104 -22.39 24.68 42.26
C SER A 104 -21.75 26.05 42.44
N PRO A 105 -21.92 27.01 41.51
CA PRO A 105 -21.38 28.35 41.65
C PRO A 105 -22.13 29.08 42.77
N GLN A 106 -21.45 29.32 43.90
CA GLN A 106 -21.94 30.26 44.91
C GLN A 106 -21.69 31.68 44.42
N THR A 107 -22.76 32.48 44.39
CA THR A 107 -22.73 33.92 44.09
C THR A 107 -21.85 34.66 45.11
N PRO A 108 -20.82 35.42 44.69
CA PRO A 108 -19.98 36.15 45.64
C PRO A 108 -20.66 37.46 46.06
N THR A 109 -21.08 37.54 47.32
CA THR A 109 -21.34 38.83 47.99
C THR A 109 -20.01 39.48 48.36
N ALA A 110 -19.83 40.70 47.89
CA ALA A 110 -18.64 41.52 48.11
C ALA A 110 -18.46 41.92 49.58
N GLN A 111 -17.32 41.58 50.17
CA GLN A 111 -16.72 42.30 51.29
C GLN A 111 -15.19 42.05 51.30
N ALA A 112 -14.42 43.12 51.43
CA ALA A 112 -12.98 43.15 51.63
C ALA A 112 -12.69 44.14 52.78
N PRO A 113 -11.48 44.22 53.37
CA PRO A 113 -10.33 43.28 53.38
C PRO A 113 -9.74 43.05 54.80
N SER A 114 -8.75 42.16 54.95
CA SER A 114 -7.49 42.41 55.70
C SER A 114 -6.49 41.23 55.60
N PRO A 115 -5.18 41.46 55.80
CA PRO A 115 -4.11 40.64 55.21
C PRO A 115 -3.35 39.78 56.22
N GLN A 116 -3.13 38.48 55.93
CA GLN A 116 -2.07 37.67 56.55
C GLN A 116 -1.57 36.57 55.59
N THR A 117 -0.26 36.50 55.38
CA THR A 117 0.53 35.38 54.82
C THR A 117 1.24 34.66 55.99
N PRO A 118 1.97 33.51 55.83
CA PRO A 118 2.01 32.49 54.77
C PRO A 118 1.99 31.02 55.30
N GLY A 119 1.77 30.05 54.41
CA GLY A 119 2.39 28.71 54.52
C GLY A 119 1.45 27.52 54.48
N ALA A 120 1.53 26.71 53.41
CA ALA A 120 1.33 25.25 53.44
C ALA A 120 1.70 24.62 52.09
N GLN A 121 2.31 23.44 52.18
CA GLN A 121 2.95 22.67 51.12
C GLN A 121 1.98 22.12 50.07
N ALA A 122 2.46 21.99 48.83
CA ALA A 122 1.79 21.21 47.79
C ALA A 122 1.88 19.70 48.11
N PRO A 123 0.78 18.92 48.03
CA PRO A 123 0.88 17.48 48.13
C PRO A 123 1.31 16.88 46.78
N ALA A 124 2.26 15.96 46.86
CA ALA A 124 2.71 15.12 45.76
C ALA A 124 1.56 14.25 45.24
N THR A 125 1.25 14.35 43.94
CA THR A 125 0.38 13.40 43.25
C THR A 125 1.15 12.10 43.06
N GLN A 126 0.71 11.06 43.76
CA GLN A 126 1.18 9.69 43.58
C GLN A 126 0.77 9.18 42.20
N ASP A 127 1.71 8.55 41.53
CA ASP A 127 1.58 7.89 40.23
C ASP A 127 0.60 6.71 40.37
N ALA A 128 -0.66 6.92 39.97
CA ALA A 128 -1.67 5.88 39.95
C ALA A 128 -1.50 5.06 38.67
N GLY A 129 -0.83 3.91 38.83
CA GLY A 129 -0.60 2.92 37.77
C GLY A 129 -1.83 2.71 36.89
N SER A 130 -1.64 2.91 35.60
CA SER A 130 -2.64 2.77 34.56
C SER A 130 -3.05 1.31 34.37
N HIS A 131 -4.05 0.84 35.12
CA HIS A 131 -4.73 -0.42 34.78
C HIS A 131 -5.61 -0.22 33.54
N VAL A 132 -5.33 -0.99 32.48
CA VAL A 132 -6.20 -1.13 31.31
C VAL A 132 -7.38 -2.03 31.72
N PRO A 133 -8.65 -1.62 31.56
CA PRO A 133 -9.77 -2.53 31.78
C PRO A 133 -9.73 -3.66 30.73
N PRO A 134 -9.92 -4.92 31.14
CA PRO A 134 -10.00 -6.03 30.18
C PRO A 134 -11.18 -5.82 29.23
N GLY A 135 -10.94 -5.93 27.92
CA GLY A 135 -11.97 -5.84 26.88
C GLY A 135 -12.11 -4.49 26.15
N ALA A 136 -11.13 -3.59 26.23
CA ALA A 136 -11.13 -2.38 25.38
C ALA A 136 -10.89 -2.75 23.90
N PRO A 137 -11.64 -2.19 22.94
CA PRO A 137 -11.45 -2.50 21.52
C PRO A 137 -10.05 -2.05 21.05
N LEU A 138 -9.42 -2.91 20.25
CA LEU A 138 -8.13 -2.62 19.64
C LEU A 138 -8.37 -1.93 18.30
N TYR A 139 -7.70 -0.81 18.05
CA TYR A 139 -7.70 -0.15 16.75
C TYR A 139 -6.36 -0.33 16.06
N VAL A 140 -6.39 -0.69 14.79
CA VAL A 140 -5.21 -0.71 13.93
C VAL A 140 -5.32 0.39 12.89
N ARG A 141 -4.18 0.93 12.46
CA ARG A 141 -4.11 1.82 11.30
C ARG A 141 -3.50 1.03 10.16
N VAL A 142 -4.17 1.07 9.01
CA VAL A 142 -3.82 0.30 7.83
C VAL A 142 -3.56 1.26 6.69
N ALA A 143 -2.42 1.10 6.03
CA ALA A 143 -2.13 1.73 4.76
C ALA A 143 -2.55 0.77 3.64
N PHE A 144 -3.73 0.98 3.07
CA PHE A 144 -4.22 0.25 1.91
C PHE A 144 -3.47 0.71 0.67
N ASP A 145 -2.75 -0.19 0.01
CA ASP A 145 -1.86 0.11 -1.12
C ASP A 145 -2.33 -0.50 -2.45
N ALA A 146 -3.31 -1.41 -2.41
CA ALA A 146 -3.98 -1.95 -3.59
C ALA A 146 -5.47 -2.18 -3.31
N LEU A 147 -6.33 -1.63 -4.17
CA LEU A 147 -7.78 -1.75 -4.08
C LEU A 147 -8.39 -2.03 -5.47
N LEU A 148 -9.38 -2.91 -5.51
CA LEU A 148 -10.19 -3.21 -6.70
C LEU A 148 -11.40 -2.27 -6.78
N ARG A 149 -11.95 -2.06 -7.98
CA ARG A 149 -13.19 -1.30 -8.11
C ARG A 149 -14.37 -2.10 -7.58
N THR A 150 -15.42 -1.42 -7.12
CA THR A 150 -16.67 -2.12 -6.80
C THR A 150 -17.21 -2.81 -8.04
N GLY A 151 -17.50 -4.10 -7.93
CA GLY A 151 -17.87 -4.98 -9.03
C GLY A 151 -16.74 -5.93 -9.45
N ASP A 152 -15.48 -5.55 -9.21
CA ASP A 152 -14.29 -6.33 -9.59
C ASP A 152 -13.74 -7.19 -8.43
N GLN A 153 -14.38 -7.17 -7.25
CA GLN A 153 -13.94 -7.97 -6.11
C GLN A 153 -13.86 -9.47 -6.44
N ILE A 154 -12.87 -10.16 -5.88
CA ILE A 154 -12.74 -11.61 -6.04
C ILE A 154 -13.91 -12.28 -5.31
N PRO A 155 -14.78 -13.02 -6.01
CA PRO A 155 -16.03 -13.51 -5.42
C PRO A 155 -15.79 -14.66 -4.43
N PRO A 156 -16.68 -14.85 -3.44
CA PRO A 156 -16.54 -15.87 -2.39
C PRO A 156 -16.36 -17.29 -2.90
N GLY A 157 -16.99 -17.63 -4.03
CA GLY A 157 -16.84 -18.95 -4.66
C GLY A 157 -15.40 -19.23 -5.08
N VAL A 158 -14.75 -18.26 -5.73
CA VAL A 158 -13.33 -18.35 -6.14
C VAL A 158 -12.43 -18.38 -4.91
N LEU A 159 -12.72 -17.56 -3.89
CA LEU A 159 -11.96 -17.54 -2.64
C LEU A 159 -12.04 -18.87 -1.89
N THR A 160 -13.21 -19.50 -1.85
CA THR A 160 -13.43 -20.78 -1.16
C THR A 160 -12.77 -21.94 -1.90
N GLU A 161 -12.75 -21.90 -3.22
CA GLU A 161 -12.04 -22.89 -4.04
C GLU A 161 -10.51 -22.76 -3.89
N ALA A 162 -9.99 -21.53 -3.95
CA ALA A 162 -8.54 -21.28 -3.92
C ALA A 162 -7.95 -21.31 -2.50
N VAL A 163 -8.70 -20.86 -1.49
CA VAL A 163 -8.27 -20.71 -0.10
C VAL A 163 -9.33 -21.30 0.86
N PRO A 164 -9.49 -22.64 0.90
CA PRO A 164 -10.57 -23.29 1.65
C PRO A 164 -10.39 -23.25 3.17
N GLY A 165 -9.19 -22.94 3.69
CA GLY A 165 -8.92 -22.85 5.13
C GLY A 165 -9.62 -21.67 5.82
N ILE A 166 -10.09 -20.69 5.05
CA ILE A 166 -10.80 -19.51 5.54
C ILE A 166 -12.31 -19.71 5.36
N GLY A 167 -13.07 -19.51 6.45
CA GLY A 167 -14.53 -19.52 6.43
C GLY A 167 -15.13 -18.27 5.81
N TRP A 168 -14.93 -18.04 4.50
CA TRP A 168 -15.29 -16.81 3.80
C TRP A 168 -16.74 -16.38 4.00
N GLU A 169 -17.67 -17.34 4.04
CA GLU A 169 -19.11 -17.09 4.25
C GLU A 169 -19.46 -16.72 5.70
N ALA A 170 -18.65 -17.15 6.66
CA ALA A 170 -18.84 -16.94 8.09
C ALA A 170 -18.14 -15.68 8.62
N LEU A 171 -17.46 -14.92 7.77
CA LEU A 171 -16.84 -13.64 8.15
C LEU A 171 -17.90 -12.61 8.51
N HIS A 172 -17.96 -12.17 9.77
CA HIS A 172 -18.87 -11.12 10.25
C HIS A 172 -18.17 -10.08 11.13
N GLY A 173 -16.85 -10.20 11.34
CA GLY A 173 -16.06 -9.27 12.13
C GLY A 173 -14.67 -9.04 11.55
N SER A 174 -14.01 -7.98 12.02
CA SER A 174 -12.67 -7.59 11.55
C SER A 174 -11.57 -8.09 12.49
N GLY A 175 -10.47 -8.54 11.91
CA GLY A 175 -9.28 -9.01 12.63
C GLY A 175 -9.14 -10.53 12.74
N LEU A 176 -9.75 -11.30 11.83
CA LEU A 176 -9.49 -12.73 11.76
C LEU A 176 -8.02 -12.97 11.36
N ALA A 177 -7.25 -13.66 12.21
CA ALA A 177 -5.90 -14.08 11.86
C ALA A 177 -5.94 -15.15 10.76
N ILE A 178 -5.03 -15.02 9.79
CA ILE A 178 -4.89 -15.94 8.67
C ILE A 178 -3.73 -16.90 8.94
N ASP A 179 -3.93 -18.20 8.67
CA ASP A 179 -2.84 -19.16 8.70
C ASP A 179 -1.82 -18.86 7.59
N PRO A 180 -0.50 -18.93 7.84
CA PRO A 180 0.51 -18.65 6.82
C PRO A 180 0.35 -19.45 5.51
N ALA A 181 -0.20 -20.67 5.56
CA ALA A 181 -0.48 -21.47 4.36
C ALA A 181 -1.62 -20.86 3.53
N ASP A 182 -2.71 -20.44 4.19
CA ASP A 182 -3.84 -19.77 3.53
C ASP A 182 -3.45 -18.39 2.99
N GLU A 183 -2.60 -17.66 3.73
CA GLU A 183 -2.05 -16.38 3.31
C GLU A 183 -1.24 -16.51 2.01
N ALA A 184 -0.41 -17.56 1.89
CA ALA A 184 0.36 -17.81 0.66
C ALA A 184 -0.55 -18.09 -0.55
N LEU A 185 -1.65 -18.83 -0.37
CA LEU A 185 -2.64 -19.07 -1.41
C LEU A 185 -3.36 -17.77 -1.79
N LEU A 186 -3.70 -16.95 -0.80
CA LEU A 186 -4.36 -15.66 -1.00
C LEU A 186 -3.48 -14.69 -1.82
N ARG A 187 -2.18 -14.64 -1.56
CA ARG A 187 -1.21 -13.87 -2.36
C ARG A 187 -1.14 -14.35 -3.81
N GLY A 188 -1.11 -15.68 -4.02
CA GLY A 188 -1.12 -16.26 -5.35
C GLY A 188 -2.36 -15.84 -6.13
N LEU A 189 -3.53 -15.94 -5.50
CA LEU A 189 -4.79 -15.49 -6.09
C LEU A 189 -4.80 -13.98 -6.37
N TRP A 190 -4.31 -13.17 -5.43
CA TRP A 190 -4.21 -11.72 -5.60
C TRP A 190 -3.28 -11.31 -6.75
N SER A 191 -2.23 -12.10 -7.04
CA SER A 191 -1.35 -11.82 -8.18
C SER A 191 -2.06 -11.93 -9.53
N GLU A 192 -3.11 -12.75 -9.61
CA GLU A 192 -3.88 -12.98 -10.83
C GLU A 192 -5.00 -11.94 -11.00
N PHE A 193 -5.70 -11.60 -9.91
CA PHE A 193 -6.90 -10.76 -9.95
C PHE A 193 -6.68 -9.32 -9.46
N GLY A 194 -5.55 -9.04 -8.80
CA GLY A 194 -5.23 -7.75 -8.23
C GLY A 194 -4.96 -6.66 -9.27
N PRO A 195 -4.91 -5.38 -8.84
CA PRO A 195 -4.62 -4.27 -9.74
C PRO A 195 -3.20 -4.37 -10.30
N GLN A 196 -3.06 -4.24 -11.61
CA GLN A 196 -1.75 -4.26 -12.27
C GLN A 196 -1.02 -2.92 -12.08
N PRO A 197 0.26 -2.92 -11.68
CA PRO A 197 1.05 -1.71 -11.55
C PRO A 197 1.27 -1.05 -12.91
N ALA A 198 1.43 0.27 -12.91
CA ALA A 198 1.72 1.03 -14.14
C ALA A 198 3.10 0.67 -14.72
N ASP A 199 4.03 0.29 -13.86
CA ASP A 199 5.34 -0.25 -14.22
C ASP A 199 5.31 -1.77 -13.99
N PRO A 200 5.30 -2.60 -15.04
CA PRO A 200 5.23 -4.06 -14.91
C PRO A 200 6.51 -4.68 -14.34
N THR A 201 7.57 -3.89 -14.12
CA THR A 201 8.77 -4.35 -13.41
C THR A 201 8.64 -4.27 -11.90
N GLN A 202 7.58 -3.61 -11.39
CA GLN A 202 7.25 -3.55 -9.98
C GLN A 202 6.34 -4.71 -9.58
N PRO A 203 6.52 -5.31 -8.40
CA PRO A 203 5.58 -6.31 -7.90
C PRO A 203 4.22 -5.66 -7.61
N VAL A 204 3.14 -6.38 -7.87
CA VAL A 204 1.79 -6.01 -7.42
C VAL A 204 1.79 -5.99 -5.89
N PRO A 205 1.33 -4.92 -5.20
CA PRO A 205 1.25 -4.91 -3.75
C PRO A 205 0.42 -6.09 -3.22
N GLY A 206 0.93 -6.75 -2.18
CA GLY A 206 0.33 -7.96 -1.61
C GLY A 206 0.71 -9.26 -2.30
N THR A 207 1.60 -9.27 -3.29
CA THR A 207 2.12 -10.53 -3.90
C THR A 207 3.42 -11.01 -3.27
N VAL A 208 4.18 -10.09 -2.68
CA VAL A 208 5.43 -10.35 -1.94
C VAL A 208 5.18 -9.96 -0.49
N PRO A 209 5.66 -10.76 0.49
CA PRO A 209 5.44 -10.44 1.90
C PRO A 209 5.93 -9.04 2.26
N ALA A 210 5.13 -8.28 3.02
CA ALA A 210 5.43 -6.87 3.32
C ALA A 210 6.82 -6.65 3.95
N ALA A 211 7.30 -7.60 4.76
CA ALA A 211 8.62 -7.54 5.40
C ALA A 211 9.81 -7.72 4.42
N GLU A 212 9.57 -8.27 3.23
CA GLU A 212 10.59 -8.54 2.21
C GLU A 212 10.64 -7.43 1.13
N VAL A 213 9.76 -6.42 1.24
CA VAL A 213 9.67 -5.31 0.29
C VAL A 213 10.22 -4.03 0.93
N SER A 214 11.04 -3.29 0.19
CA SER A 214 11.46 -1.93 0.57
C SER A 214 10.68 -0.88 -0.22
N ARG A 215 10.28 0.19 0.46
CA ARG A 215 9.68 1.36 -0.19
C ARG A 215 10.78 2.24 -0.75
N VAL A 216 10.68 2.55 -2.05
CA VAL A 216 11.53 3.51 -2.74
C VAL A 216 10.68 4.71 -3.12
N GLU A 217 11.17 5.91 -2.83
CA GLU A 217 10.53 7.14 -3.30
C GLU A 217 10.76 7.28 -4.81
N VAL A 218 9.67 7.43 -5.56
CA VAL A 218 9.70 7.60 -7.01
C VAL A 218 9.10 8.94 -7.41
N ASN A 219 9.49 9.44 -8.58
CA ASN A 219 8.94 10.69 -9.11
C ASN A 219 7.47 10.50 -9.52
N ARG A 220 6.55 11.12 -8.79
CA ARG A 220 5.10 11.03 -9.07
C ARG A 220 4.71 11.41 -10.51
N TYR A 221 5.45 12.33 -11.13
CA TYR A 221 5.14 12.83 -12.47
C TYR A 221 5.48 11.81 -13.55
N GLU A 222 6.62 11.12 -13.42
CA GLU A 222 7.05 10.07 -14.35
C GLU A 222 6.25 8.77 -14.21
N HIS A 223 5.64 8.56 -13.04
CA HIS A 223 4.87 7.34 -12.72
C HIS A 223 3.35 7.52 -12.77
N SER A 224 2.84 8.71 -13.14
CA SER A 224 1.40 8.94 -13.29
C SER A 224 0.83 8.19 -14.49
N PRO A 225 -0.12 7.26 -14.32
CA PRO A 225 -0.71 6.50 -15.44
C PRO A 225 -1.44 7.41 -16.44
N ASP A 226 -2.08 8.46 -15.94
CA ASP A 226 -2.83 9.41 -16.76
C ASP A 226 -1.90 10.31 -17.58
N ALA A 227 -0.89 10.89 -16.93
CA ALA A 227 0.09 11.71 -17.63
C ALA A 227 0.83 10.88 -18.69
N ARG A 228 1.21 9.66 -18.34
CA ARG A 228 1.83 8.71 -19.26
C ARG A 228 0.95 8.45 -20.49
N ARG A 229 -0.34 8.15 -20.29
CA ARG A 229 -1.28 7.90 -21.39
C ARG A 229 -1.39 9.09 -22.33
N ILE A 230 -1.51 10.30 -21.78
CA ILE A 230 -1.60 11.54 -22.57
C ILE A 230 -0.30 11.79 -23.35
N CYS A 231 0.85 11.62 -22.69
CA CYS A 231 2.17 11.74 -23.31
C CYS A 231 2.34 10.77 -24.48
N ILE A 232 2.04 9.48 -24.28
CA ILE A 232 2.16 8.45 -25.32
C ILE A 232 1.17 8.70 -26.47
N ALA A 233 -0.07 9.10 -26.17
CA ALA A 233 -1.05 9.43 -27.20
C ALA A 233 -0.60 10.59 -28.10
N HIS A 234 0.16 11.55 -27.55
CA HIS A 234 0.67 12.70 -28.30
C HIS A 234 1.99 12.41 -29.03
N HIS A 235 2.97 11.81 -28.33
CA HIS A 235 4.35 11.64 -28.82
C HIS A 235 4.62 10.28 -29.47
N GLY A 236 3.71 9.32 -29.31
CA GLY A 236 3.88 7.94 -29.76
C GLY A 236 4.70 7.07 -28.80
N THR A 237 5.00 5.84 -29.22
CA THR A 237 5.62 4.80 -28.39
C THR A 237 7.12 4.59 -28.67
N SER A 238 7.71 5.40 -29.55
CA SER A 238 9.14 5.34 -29.88
C SER A 238 9.95 6.23 -28.95
N CYS A 239 11.12 5.75 -28.53
CA CYS A 239 12.06 6.54 -27.72
C CYS A 239 12.48 7.81 -28.46
N ALA A 240 12.23 8.97 -27.86
CA ALA A 240 12.61 10.24 -28.44
C ALA A 240 14.13 10.40 -28.58
N ALA A 241 14.94 9.69 -27.79
CA ALA A 241 16.39 9.74 -27.93
C ALA A 241 16.89 8.85 -29.07
N CYS A 242 16.69 7.52 -28.96
CA CYS A 242 17.33 6.53 -29.83
C CYS A 242 16.40 5.90 -30.89
N GLY A 243 15.10 6.21 -30.86
CA GLY A 243 14.11 5.64 -31.79
C GLY A 243 13.66 4.22 -31.46
N PHE A 244 14.20 3.58 -30.41
CA PHE A 244 13.78 2.24 -30.00
C PHE A 244 12.28 2.19 -29.68
N SER A 245 11.59 1.16 -30.20
CA SER A 245 10.19 0.87 -29.88
C SER A 245 10.11 -0.54 -29.32
N PHE A 246 9.51 -0.67 -28.14
CA PHE A 246 9.30 -1.97 -27.50
C PHE A 246 8.34 -2.84 -28.31
N GLU A 247 7.26 -2.27 -28.86
CA GLU A 247 6.30 -3.02 -29.68
C GLU A 247 6.94 -3.54 -30.97
N ILE A 248 7.79 -2.75 -31.64
CA ILE A 248 8.51 -3.21 -32.83
C ILE A 248 9.50 -4.34 -32.49
N ALA A 249 10.19 -4.23 -31.35
CA ALA A 249 11.22 -5.19 -30.95
C ALA A 249 10.67 -6.49 -30.32
N TYR A 250 9.56 -6.40 -29.58
CA TYR A 250 9.03 -7.48 -28.75
C TYR A 250 7.58 -7.86 -29.06
N GLY A 251 6.96 -7.25 -30.07
CA GLY A 251 5.56 -7.50 -30.42
C GLY A 251 4.59 -7.04 -29.33
N ASP A 252 3.52 -7.80 -29.13
CA ASP A 252 2.46 -7.47 -28.17
C ASP A 252 2.97 -7.31 -26.73
N LEU A 253 4.04 -8.02 -26.34
CA LEU A 253 4.67 -7.86 -25.02
C LEU A 253 5.20 -6.44 -24.79
N GLY A 254 5.64 -5.77 -25.86
CA GLY A 254 6.18 -4.41 -25.79
C GLY A 254 5.16 -3.31 -26.04
N ARG A 255 3.89 -3.67 -26.32
CA ARG A 255 2.83 -2.69 -26.55
C ARG A 255 2.65 -1.82 -25.32
N ASP A 256 2.59 -0.51 -25.53
CA ASP A 256 2.37 0.48 -24.47
C ASP A 256 3.30 0.31 -23.26
N PHE A 257 4.52 -0.23 -23.41
CA PHE A 257 5.47 -0.41 -22.31
C PHE A 257 6.32 0.84 -22.03
N ILE A 258 6.60 1.65 -23.05
CA ILE A 258 7.64 2.69 -22.99
C ILE A 258 7.53 3.63 -21.75
N PRO A 259 8.59 3.77 -20.93
CA PRO A 259 8.61 4.75 -19.85
C PRO A 259 8.53 6.20 -20.35
N VAL A 260 8.04 7.10 -19.51
CA VAL A 260 8.02 8.54 -19.76
C VAL A 260 9.02 9.25 -18.86
N HIS A 261 9.68 10.25 -19.41
CA HIS A 261 10.69 11.05 -18.72
C HIS A 261 10.20 12.47 -18.53
N HIS A 262 10.38 13.02 -17.33
CA HIS A 262 10.02 14.39 -17.00
C HIS A 262 11.17 15.35 -17.29
N LEU A 263 10.89 16.34 -18.14
CA LEU A 263 11.88 17.25 -18.71
C LEU A 263 12.19 18.44 -17.79
N VAL A 264 11.25 18.82 -16.92
CA VAL A 264 11.39 20.00 -16.06
C VAL A 264 12.28 19.65 -14.87
N PRO A 265 13.40 20.36 -14.64
CA PRO A 265 14.29 20.10 -13.51
C PRO A 265 13.57 20.16 -12.17
N VAL A 266 13.97 19.30 -11.23
CA VAL A 266 13.38 19.26 -9.87
C VAL A 266 13.46 20.61 -9.16
N SER A 267 14.50 21.41 -9.42
CA SER A 267 14.64 22.76 -8.85
C SER A 267 13.55 23.76 -9.31
N GLN A 268 12.79 23.43 -10.34
CA GLN A 268 11.69 24.23 -10.88
C GLN A 268 10.32 23.68 -10.48
N LEU A 269 10.27 22.58 -9.74
CA LEU A 269 9.06 22.00 -9.18
C LEU A 269 8.73 22.70 -7.86
N ASP A 270 7.87 23.72 -7.90
CA ASP A 270 7.31 24.33 -6.69
C ASP A 270 5.91 23.78 -6.36
N SER A 271 5.32 24.25 -5.26
CA SER A 271 3.99 23.80 -4.81
C SER A 271 2.84 24.15 -5.77
N ASN A 272 3.07 25.03 -6.74
CA ASN A 272 2.09 25.45 -7.74
C ASN A 272 2.34 24.81 -9.11
N TYR A 273 3.37 23.96 -9.23
CA TYR A 273 3.68 23.30 -10.47
C TYR A 273 2.56 22.32 -10.87
N VAL A 274 2.00 22.54 -12.05
CA VAL A 274 1.02 21.65 -12.68
C VAL A 274 1.69 21.00 -13.87
N LEU A 275 1.78 19.67 -13.86
CA LEU A 275 2.33 18.90 -14.95
C LEU A 275 1.47 19.04 -16.20
N ASP A 276 2.08 19.45 -17.32
CA ASP A 276 1.49 19.28 -18.65
C ASP A 276 2.13 18.04 -19.31
N PRO A 277 1.42 16.91 -19.45
CA PRO A 277 1.98 15.68 -20.00
C PRO A 277 2.46 15.80 -21.46
N VAL A 278 2.00 16.81 -22.20
CA VAL A 278 2.40 17.03 -23.60
C VAL A 278 3.72 17.77 -23.66
N THR A 279 3.95 18.78 -22.83
CA THR A 279 5.17 19.59 -22.89
C THR A 279 6.26 19.11 -21.94
N ASP A 280 5.88 18.51 -20.82
CA ASP A 280 6.80 18.25 -19.72
C ASP A 280 7.24 16.80 -19.66
N LEU A 281 6.57 15.91 -20.42
CA LEU A 281 6.94 14.50 -20.53
C LEU A 281 7.38 14.15 -21.95
N VAL A 282 8.27 13.17 -22.04
CA VAL A 282 8.71 12.59 -23.32
C VAL A 282 8.91 11.07 -23.19
N PRO A 283 8.52 10.26 -24.18
CA PRO A 283 8.79 8.82 -24.15
C PRO A 283 10.28 8.53 -24.33
N LEU A 284 10.88 7.78 -23.40
CA LEU A 284 12.25 7.27 -23.48
C LEU A 284 12.27 5.76 -23.20
N CYS A 285 13.10 5.00 -23.92
CA CYS A 285 13.30 3.59 -23.56
C CYS A 285 14.01 3.47 -22.21
N ALA A 286 13.88 2.32 -21.54
CA ALA A 286 14.44 2.08 -20.21
C ALA A 286 15.94 2.44 -20.11
N ASN A 287 16.72 2.13 -21.15
CA ASN A 287 18.15 2.49 -21.18
C ASN A 287 18.38 4.01 -21.27
N CYS A 288 17.67 4.70 -22.18
CA CYS A 288 17.81 6.14 -22.34
C CYS A 288 17.26 6.91 -21.13
N HIS A 289 16.18 6.43 -20.52
CA HIS A 289 15.61 6.97 -19.29
C HIS A 289 16.61 6.87 -18.13
N ALA A 290 17.19 5.69 -17.90
CA ALA A 290 18.25 5.50 -16.90
C ALA A 290 19.45 6.43 -17.16
N MET A 291 19.89 6.58 -18.41
CA MET A 291 20.99 7.48 -18.78
C MET A 291 20.64 8.96 -18.65
N ALA A 292 19.36 9.33 -18.72
CA ALA A 292 18.91 10.70 -18.45
C ALA A 292 19.19 11.08 -16.98
N HIS A 293 18.95 10.15 -16.05
CA HIS A 293 19.13 10.35 -14.61
C HIS A 293 20.52 9.95 -14.08
N HIS A 294 21.33 9.24 -14.85
CA HIS A 294 22.59 8.68 -14.36
C HIS A 294 23.65 9.74 -13.98
N ALA A 295 24.05 9.74 -12.71
CA ALA A 295 25.13 10.57 -12.16
C ALA A 295 24.96 12.09 -12.39
N VAL A 296 23.72 12.58 -12.38
CA VAL A 296 23.39 14.00 -12.54
C VAL A 296 22.33 14.44 -11.52
N GLY A 297 22.40 15.70 -11.07
CA GLY A 297 21.37 16.30 -10.21
C GLY A 297 20.18 16.89 -10.99
N THR A 298 20.36 17.15 -12.28
CA THR A 298 19.32 17.56 -13.22
C THR A 298 19.31 16.55 -14.37
N PRO A 299 18.15 15.99 -14.74
CA PRO A 299 18.10 15.01 -15.81
C PRO A 299 18.61 15.58 -17.14
N ARG A 300 19.32 14.74 -17.92
CA ARG A 300 19.79 15.11 -19.25
C ARG A 300 18.63 15.20 -20.24
N SER A 301 18.66 16.23 -21.06
CA SER A 301 17.74 16.40 -22.17
C SER A 301 17.91 15.33 -23.26
N VAL A 302 16.87 15.11 -24.06
CA VAL A 302 16.91 14.26 -25.26
C VAL A 302 18.03 14.66 -26.21
N ALA A 303 18.28 15.97 -26.36
CA ALA A 303 19.36 16.49 -27.20
C ALA A 303 20.75 16.13 -26.67
N GLU A 304 20.94 16.10 -25.35
CA GLU A 304 22.18 15.63 -24.73
C GLU A 304 22.38 14.14 -24.92
N LEU A 305 21.33 13.33 -24.70
CA LEU A 305 21.39 11.89 -24.95
C LEU A 305 21.77 11.58 -26.41
N ARG A 306 21.14 12.25 -27.37
CA ARG A 306 21.47 12.11 -28.81
C ARG A 306 22.93 12.47 -29.10
N ARG A 307 23.46 13.54 -28.49
CA ARG A 307 24.88 13.92 -28.64
C ARG A 307 25.82 12.87 -28.06
N ILE A 308 25.52 12.34 -26.88
CA ILE A 308 26.31 11.28 -26.22
C ILE A 308 26.34 10.02 -27.10
N MET A 309 25.18 9.59 -27.61
CA MET A 309 25.10 8.42 -28.49
C MET A 309 25.86 8.62 -29.80
N ALA A 310 25.73 9.80 -30.42
CA ALA A 310 26.46 10.11 -31.65
C ALA A 310 27.98 10.11 -31.44
N ALA A 311 28.45 10.54 -30.27
CA ALA A 311 29.87 10.56 -29.93
C ALA A 311 30.43 9.17 -29.56
N ALA A 312 29.59 8.26 -29.05
CA ALA A 312 30.00 6.92 -28.65
C ALA A 312 30.40 6.00 -29.83
N GLY A 313 30.05 6.39 -31.07
CA GLY A 313 30.26 5.59 -32.27
C GLY A 313 29.17 4.53 -32.47
N PHE A 314 29.32 3.70 -33.52
CA PHE A 314 28.39 2.60 -33.80
C PHE A 314 28.83 1.34 -33.04
N LEU A 315 27.88 0.52 -32.58
CA LEU A 315 28.13 -0.86 -32.17
C LEU A 315 28.79 -1.59 -33.36
N ALA A 316 30.05 -1.98 -33.22
CA ALA A 316 30.64 -2.95 -34.13
C ALA A 316 29.83 -4.24 -34.00
N GLY A 317 29.28 -4.76 -35.10
CA GLY A 317 28.59 -6.04 -35.08
C GLY A 317 29.48 -7.11 -34.44
N GLN A 318 28.93 -7.84 -33.47
CA GLN A 318 29.60 -8.97 -32.84
C GLN A 318 28.99 -10.25 -33.42
N GLU A 319 29.82 -11.11 -33.99
CA GLU A 319 29.41 -12.48 -34.31
C GLU A 319 29.20 -13.24 -32.99
N VAL A 320 28.15 -14.08 -32.93
CA VAL A 320 27.89 -14.93 -31.76
C VAL A 320 29.10 -15.84 -31.53
N THR A 321 29.69 -15.80 -30.33
CA THR A 321 30.91 -16.57 -30.10
C THR A 321 30.62 -18.08 -30.09
N PRO A 322 31.62 -18.94 -30.39
CA PRO A 322 31.47 -20.39 -30.28
C PRO A 322 30.97 -20.86 -28.91
N GLU A 323 31.37 -20.17 -27.84
CA GLU A 323 30.95 -20.46 -26.46
C GLU A 323 29.47 -20.13 -26.25
N GLN A 324 28.98 -19.00 -26.78
CA GLN A 324 27.57 -18.62 -26.72
C GLN A 324 26.70 -19.59 -27.53
N LEU A 325 27.16 -20.03 -28.71
CA LEU A 325 26.50 -21.08 -29.50
C LEU A 325 26.46 -22.41 -28.74
N GLN A 326 27.54 -22.77 -28.05
CA GLN A 326 27.60 -23.99 -27.26
C GLN A 326 26.64 -23.92 -26.07
N ALA A 327 26.60 -22.80 -25.34
CA ALA A 327 25.66 -22.57 -24.26
C ALA A 327 24.20 -22.69 -24.71
N GLN A 328 23.85 -22.16 -25.88
CA GLN A 328 22.51 -22.32 -26.48
C GLN A 328 22.19 -23.78 -26.82
N ARG A 329 23.16 -24.54 -27.34
CA ARG A 329 23.00 -25.98 -27.61
C ARG A 329 22.78 -26.77 -26.33
N ASP A 330 23.51 -26.43 -25.27
CA ASP A 330 23.39 -27.10 -23.98
C ASP A 330 22.06 -26.77 -23.30
N ALA A 331 21.60 -25.51 -23.35
CA ALA A 331 20.27 -25.13 -22.88
C ALA A 331 19.15 -25.88 -23.62
N ARG A 332 19.25 -26.02 -24.96
CA ARG A 332 18.32 -26.82 -25.75
C ARG A 332 18.38 -28.31 -25.39
N ARG A 333 19.56 -28.84 -25.07
CA ARG A 333 19.71 -30.24 -24.62
C ARG A 333 19.00 -30.48 -23.29
N ILE A 334 19.12 -29.55 -22.34
CA ILE A 334 18.45 -29.62 -21.03
C ILE A 334 16.93 -29.57 -21.19
N LEU A 335 16.43 -28.67 -22.03
CA LEU A 335 14.98 -28.53 -22.28
C LEU A 335 14.38 -29.74 -23.03
N ASN A 336 15.16 -30.43 -23.85
CA ASN A 336 14.72 -31.64 -24.58
C ASN A 336 14.96 -32.95 -23.80
N GLN A 337 15.42 -32.88 -22.55
CA GLN A 337 15.66 -34.01 -21.66
C GLN A 337 14.61 -34.14 -20.55
N GLN A 338 13.54 -33.33 -20.61
CA GLN A 338 12.29 -33.48 -19.83
C GLN A 338 11.23 -34.17 -20.69
#